data_AF-A0A851IZW4-F1
#
_entry.id   AF-A0A851IZW4-F1
#
_cell.length_a   1.000
_cell.length_b   1.000
_cell.length_c   1.000
_cell.angle_alpha   90.00
_cell.angle_beta   90.00
_cell.angle_gamma   90.00
#
_symmetry.space_group_name_H-M   'P 1'
#
loop_
_entity.id
_entity.type
_entity.pdbx_description
1 polymer ?
#
loop_
_entity_poly.entity_id
_entity_poly.type
_entity_poly.pdbx_seq_one_letter_code
_entity_poly.pdbx_strand_id
1 'polypeptide(L)'
;MRIKKLIIKLGVILLLFGSVACKNKNTELEKKIANLEKQNAELAKRQQEQQNLVSIKTNEIKKEKKAEIPSKPKKILNYEGKLENRISNYEAKRDKISDENGWSVEETQANEALNEKLDDELTKVYNLIMERLPEERKIKLRNEQRQWLKIRKRKVENSNNDEDGNSMMGGRAAGNVEIMTYQEFTKDRLFEFARIYDNMD
;
A
#
# COMPACT_ATOMS: atom_id res chain seq x y z
N MET A 1 -41.18 39.01 42.68
CA MET A 1 -39.87 38.53 43.24
C MET A 1 -39.60 37.03 43.09
N ARG A 2 -40.61 36.14 43.01
CA ARG A 2 -40.41 34.68 43.02
C ARG A 2 -39.87 34.09 41.70
N ILE A 3 -40.25 34.63 40.55
CA ILE A 3 -39.85 34.13 39.22
C ILE A 3 -38.36 34.37 38.91
N LYS A 4 -37.83 35.57 39.25
CA LYS A 4 -36.40 35.90 39.08
C LYS A 4 -35.48 34.95 39.89
N LYS A 5 -35.89 34.54 41.09
CA LYS A 5 -35.15 33.55 41.91
C LYS A 5 -35.18 32.14 41.31
N LEU A 6 -36.24 31.78 40.58
CA LEU A 6 -36.38 30.47 39.93
C LEU A 6 -35.48 30.36 38.69
N ILE A 7 -35.40 31.42 37.88
CA ILE A 7 -34.54 31.49 36.68
C ILE A 7 -33.06 31.43 37.07
N ILE A 8 -32.66 32.13 38.14
CA ILE A 8 -31.28 32.07 38.66
C ILE A 8 -30.94 30.65 39.15
N LYS A 9 -31.86 29.96 39.85
CA LYS A 9 -31.65 28.57 40.30
C LYS A 9 -31.53 27.58 39.13
N LEU A 10 -32.36 27.72 38.09
CA LEU A 10 -32.28 26.88 36.88
C LEU A 10 -30.98 27.10 36.09
N GLY A 11 -30.51 28.35 35.97
CA GLY A 11 -29.24 28.68 35.31
C GLY A 11 -28.01 28.10 36.02
N VAL A 12 -28.00 28.10 37.36
CA VAL A 12 -26.90 27.51 38.16
C VAL A 12 -26.87 25.99 38.03
N ILE A 13 -28.03 25.33 37.98
CA ILE A 13 -28.12 23.86 37.81
C ILE A 13 -27.58 23.44 36.43
N LEU A 14 -27.91 24.18 35.37
CA LEU A 14 -27.48 23.88 33.99
C LEU A 14 -25.95 24.07 33.78
N LEU A 15 -25.34 25.06 34.44
CA LEU A 15 -23.89 25.27 34.48
C LEU A 15 -23.13 24.15 35.21
N LEU A 16 -23.70 23.63 36.30
CA LEU A 16 -23.09 22.53 37.07
C LEU A 16 -23.14 21.20 36.31
N PHE A 17 -24.23 20.89 35.59
CA PHE A 17 -24.32 19.67 34.77
C PHE A 17 -23.40 19.70 33.54
N GLY A 18 -23.23 20.85 32.87
CA GLY A 18 -22.28 20.99 31.76
C GLY A 18 -20.81 20.73 32.17
N SER A 19 -20.46 21.13 33.40
CA SER A 19 -19.10 20.97 33.95
C SER A 19 -18.73 19.50 34.21
N VAL A 20 -19.69 18.67 34.62
CA VAL A 20 -19.48 17.23 34.90
C VAL A 20 -19.34 16.42 33.60
N ALA A 21 -20.14 16.75 32.57
CA ALA A 21 -20.07 16.08 31.27
C ALA A 21 -18.75 16.35 30.51
N CYS A 22 -18.21 17.58 30.59
CA CYS A 22 -16.90 17.90 30.00
C CYS A 22 -15.74 17.20 30.71
N LYS A 23 -15.78 17.07 32.05
CA LYS A 23 -14.75 16.35 32.81
C LYS A 23 -14.71 14.85 32.47
N ASN A 24 -15.88 14.22 32.29
CA ASN A 24 -15.97 12.79 31.99
C ASN A 24 -15.47 12.42 30.58
N LYS A 25 -15.68 13.32 29.60
CA LYS A 25 -15.12 13.14 28.24
C LYS A 25 -13.61 13.35 28.21
N ASN A 26 -13.08 14.28 29.02
CA ASN A 26 -11.65 14.51 29.10
C ASN A 26 -10.89 13.31 29.67
N THR A 27 -11.43 12.67 30.72
CA THR A 27 -10.82 11.45 31.30
C THR A 27 -10.90 10.24 30.37
N GLU A 28 -11.94 10.14 29.53
CA GLU A 28 -12.03 9.11 28.50
C GLU A 28 -11.00 9.31 27.38
N LEU A 29 -10.77 10.56 26.97
CA LEU A 29 -9.74 10.91 25.99
C LEU A 29 -8.33 10.64 26.53
N GLU A 30 -8.04 10.99 27.78
CA GLU A 30 -6.77 10.67 28.45
C GLU A 30 -6.53 9.15 28.52
N LYS A 31 -7.56 8.36 28.83
CA LYS A 31 -7.47 6.89 28.80
C LYS A 31 -7.21 6.34 27.39
N LYS A 32 -7.81 6.93 26.35
CA LYS A 32 -7.57 6.56 24.94
C LYS A 32 -6.14 6.89 24.52
N ILE A 33 -5.63 8.06 24.90
CA ILE A 33 -4.24 8.48 24.64
C ILE A 33 -3.27 7.52 25.33
N ALA A 34 -3.46 7.23 26.62
CA ALA A 34 -2.61 6.29 27.36
C ALA A 34 -2.63 4.87 26.75
N ASN A 35 -3.78 4.41 26.24
CA ASN A 35 -3.89 3.12 25.58
C ASN A 35 -3.16 3.10 24.22
N LEU A 36 -3.26 4.19 23.44
CA LEU A 36 -2.52 4.34 22.18
C LEU A 36 -1.01 4.42 22.41
N GLU A 37 -0.56 5.14 23.42
CA GLU A 37 0.85 5.19 23.81
C GLU A 37 1.38 3.82 24.23
N LYS A 38 0.58 3.05 24.98
CA LYS A 38 0.92 1.68 25.37
C LYS A 38 0.99 0.74 24.16
N GLN A 39 0.03 0.82 23.24
CA GLN A 39 0.05 0.05 21.98
C GLN A 39 1.26 0.41 21.12
N ASN A 40 1.60 1.70 21.01
CA ASN A 40 2.78 2.16 20.28
C ASN A 40 4.09 1.66 20.91
N ALA A 41 4.19 1.68 22.24
CA ALA A 41 5.35 1.14 22.96
C ALA A 41 5.48 -0.38 22.78
N GLU A 42 4.36 -1.11 22.75
CA GLU A 42 4.34 -2.55 22.49
C GLU A 42 4.72 -2.88 21.04
N LEU A 43 4.24 -2.09 20.07
CA LEU A 43 4.65 -2.21 18.67
C LEU A 43 6.14 -1.92 18.49
N ALA A 44 6.68 -0.90 19.16
CA ALA A 44 8.11 -0.60 19.14
C ALA A 44 8.94 -1.74 19.75
N LYS A 45 8.49 -2.33 20.86
CA LYS A 45 9.12 -3.53 21.44
C LYS A 45 9.05 -4.73 20.52
N ARG A 46 7.90 -5.01 19.89
CA ARG A 46 7.77 -6.10 18.91
C ARG A 46 8.66 -5.88 17.69
N GLN A 47 8.82 -4.64 17.21
CA GLN A 47 9.76 -4.31 16.14
C GLN A 47 11.21 -4.54 16.58
N GLN A 48 11.57 -4.15 17.80
CA GLN A 48 12.91 -4.35 18.34
C GLN A 48 13.20 -5.85 18.60
N GLU A 49 12.22 -6.62 19.07
CA GLU A 49 12.31 -8.08 19.24
C GLU A 49 12.44 -8.78 17.90
N GLN A 50 11.68 -8.38 16.87
CA GLN A 50 11.84 -8.87 15.50
C GLN A 50 13.23 -8.53 14.93
N GLN A 51 13.74 -7.32 15.15
CA GLN A 51 15.10 -6.94 14.75
C GLN A 51 16.17 -7.74 15.50
N ASN A 52 15.97 -8.00 16.79
CA ASN A 52 16.88 -8.83 17.60
C ASN A 52 16.82 -10.31 17.19
N LEU A 53 15.65 -10.86 16.88
CA LEU A 53 15.47 -12.22 16.36
C LEU A 53 16.10 -12.38 14.96
N VAL A 54 15.98 -11.36 14.09
CA VAL A 54 16.69 -11.29 12.80
C VAL A 54 18.19 -11.20 13.03
N SER A 55 18.66 -10.42 13.99
CA SER A 55 20.09 -10.29 14.34
C SER A 55 20.66 -11.59 14.93
N ILE A 56 19.92 -12.29 15.80
CA ILE A 56 20.30 -13.59 16.37
C ILE A 56 20.34 -14.66 15.27
N LYS A 57 19.32 -14.76 14.40
CA LYS A 57 19.35 -15.65 13.23
C LYS A 57 20.53 -15.33 12.30
N THR A 58 20.85 -14.04 12.11
CA THR A 58 22.01 -13.61 11.31
C THR A 58 23.34 -13.97 11.98
N ASN A 59 23.41 -13.98 13.31
CA ASN A 59 24.63 -14.31 14.07
C ASN A 59 24.84 -15.82 14.26
N GLU A 60 23.76 -16.61 14.35
CA GLU A 60 23.82 -18.08 14.36
C GLU A 60 24.25 -18.63 12.98
N ILE A 61 23.74 -18.05 11.88
CA ILE A 61 24.21 -18.38 10.51
C ILE A 61 25.68 -17.97 10.30
N LYS A 62 26.18 -16.94 10.99
CA LYS A 62 27.57 -16.48 10.88
C LYS A 62 28.60 -17.34 11.63
N LYS A 63 28.20 -18.21 12.57
CA LYS A 63 29.16 -19.08 13.29
C LYS A 63 29.49 -20.39 12.54
N GLU A 64 28.68 -20.80 11.57
CA GLU A 64 28.93 -22.03 10.78
C GLU A 64 29.53 -21.80 9.38
N LYS A 65 29.60 -20.56 8.87
CA LYS A 65 30.26 -20.28 7.58
C LYS A 65 31.46 -19.36 7.73
N LYS A 66 32.57 -19.93 8.19
CA LYS A 66 33.90 -19.35 8.02
C LYS A 66 34.53 -19.85 6.71
N ALA A 67 34.00 -19.38 5.58
CA ALA A 67 34.67 -19.24 4.27
C ALA A 67 33.62 -19.04 3.16
N GLU A 68 33.14 -17.81 3.00
CA GLU A 68 32.86 -17.18 1.69
C GLU A 68 32.24 -15.81 1.97
N ILE A 69 32.79 -14.78 1.36
CA ILE A 69 32.22 -13.44 1.29
C ILE A 69 30.75 -13.61 0.89
N PRO A 70 29.75 -12.97 1.55
CA PRO A 70 28.37 -13.03 1.10
C PRO A 70 28.30 -12.34 -0.26
N SER A 71 28.52 -13.11 -1.32
CA SER A 71 28.39 -12.62 -2.68
C SER A 71 26.92 -12.25 -2.86
N LYS A 72 26.68 -11.06 -3.44
CA LYS A 72 25.33 -10.64 -3.81
C LYS A 72 24.66 -11.79 -4.59
N PRO A 73 23.36 -12.07 -4.37
CA PRO A 73 22.67 -13.11 -5.12
C PRO A 73 22.86 -12.87 -6.62
N LYS A 74 23.19 -13.94 -7.36
CA LYS A 74 23.49 -13.87 -8.80
C LYS A 74 22.37 -13.13 -9.52
N LYS A 75 22.73 -12.09 -10.28
CA LYS A 75 21.78 -11.32 -11.08
C LYS A 75 21.06 -12.23 -12.08
N ILE A 76 19.74 -12.05 -12.19
CA ILE A 76 18.94 -12.72 -13.21
C ILE A 76 19.22 -12.00 -14.54
N LEU A 77 19.82 -12.70 -15.50
CA LEU A 77 20.07 -12.14 -16.83
C LEU A 77 18.77 -12.04 -17.64
N ASN A 78 18.65 -10.97 -18.42
CA ASN A 78 17.51 -10.68 -19.30
C ASN A 78 16.17 -10.79 -18.55
N TYR A 79 16.04 -10.00 -17.48
CA TYR A 79 14.82 -9.96 -16.68
C TYR A 79 13.64 -9.41 -17.48
N GLU A 80 13.83 -8.36 -18.29
CA GLU A 80 12.78 -7.77 -19.13
C GLU A 80 12.20 -8.80 -20.10
N GLY A 81 13.04 -9.51 -20.87
CA GLY A 81 12.53 -10.55 -21.79
C GLY A 81 11.89 -11.74 -21.05
N LYS A 82 12.37 -12.09 -19.85
CA LYS A 82 11.70 -13.10 -19.01
C LYS A 82 10.37 -12.60 -18.45
N LEU A 83 10.27 -11.31 -18.15
CA LEU A 83 9.07 -10.66 -17.64
C LEU A 83 8.00 -10.59 -18.74
N GLU A 84 8.38 -10.21 -19.95
CA GLU A 84 7.51 -10.21 -21.12
C GLU A 84 6.82 -11.56 -21.29
N ASN A 85 7.59 -12.66 -21.28
CA ASN A 85 7.04 -14.01 -21.33
C ASN A 85 6.05 -14.32 -20.18
N ARG A 86 6.28 -13.82 -18.96
CA ARG A 86 5.35 -14.04 -17.84
C ARG A 86 4.06 -13.23 -18.02
N ILE A 87 4.17 -11.97 -18.42
CA ILE A 87 3.03 -11.10 -18.69
C ILE A 87 2.18 -11.68 -19.83
N SER A 88 2.77 -12.10 -20.95
CA SER A 88 2.03 -12.73 -22.05
C SER A 88 1.27 -13.98 -21.62
N ASN A 89 1.83 -14.78 -20.70
CA ASN A 89 1.14 -15.94 -20.15
C ASN A 89 -0.03 -15.56 -19.22
N TYR A 90 0.03 -14.43 -18.52
CA TYR A 90 -1.07 -13.94 -17.71
C TYR A 90 -2.17 -13.34 -18.59
N GLU A 91 -1.79 -12.57 -19.61
CA GLU A 91 -2.70 -11.99 -20.60
C GLU A 91 -3.44 -13.08 -21.37
N ALA A 92 -2.75 -14.11 -21.88
CA ALA A 92 -3.40 -15.23 -22.56
C ALA A 92 -4.46 -15.95 -21.70
N LYS A 93 -4.26 -16.02 -20.38
CA LYS A 93 -5.26 -16.60 -19.46
C LYS A 93 -6.48 -15.68 -19.30
N ARG A 94 -6.26 -14.36 -19.22
CA ARG A 94 -7.34 -13.37 -19.18
C ARG A 94 -8.10 -13.36 -20.51
N ASP A 95 -7.39 -13.32 -21.62
CA ASP A 95 -7.96 -13.24 -22.97
C ASP A 95 -8.86 -14.44 -23.27
N LYS A 96 -8.46 -15.64 -22.86
CA LYS A 96 -9.33 -16.83 -22.96
C LYS A 96 -10.68 -16.63 -22.24
N ILE A 97 -10.68 -16.00 -21.07
CA ILE A 97 -11.91 -15.72 -20.32
C ILE A 97 -12.75 -14.64 -21.04
N SER A 98 -12.09 -13.61 -21.60
CA SER A 98 -12.74 -12.55 -22.38
C SER A 98 -13.39 -13.12 -23.66
N ASP A 99 -12.69 -13.99 -24.39
CA ASP A 99 -13.20 -14.65 -25.60
C ASP A 99 -14.44 -15.51 -25.31
N GLU A 100 -14.47 -16.19 -24.16
CA GLU A 100 -15.56 -17.08 -23.77
C GLU A 100 -16.77 -16.34 -23.17
N ASN A 101 -16.55 -15.25 -22.43
CA ASN A 101 -17.57 -14.62 -21.60
C ASN A 101 -17.95 -13.18 -22.01
N GLY A 102 -17.16 -12.53 -22.87
CA GLY A 102 -17.35 -11.13 -23.24
C GLY A 102 -17.43 -10.22 -22.01
N TRP A 103 -18.30 -9.20 -22.06
CA TRP A 103 -18.48 -8.18 -21.00
C TRP A 103 -19.23 -8.68 -19.76
N SER A 104 -18.71 -9.73 -19.13
CA SER A 104 -19.32 -10.40 -17.99
C SER A 104 -18.63 -10.08 -16.64
N VAL A 105 -19.14 -10.70 -15.58
CA VAL A 105 -18.50 -10.66 -14.24
C VAL A 105 -17.15 -11.37 -14.28
N GLU A 106 -17.09 -12.51 -14.97
CA GLU A 106 -15.91 -13.36 -15.12
C GLU A 106 -14.78 -12.61 -15.83
N GLU A 107 -15.10 -11.83 -16.87
CA GLU A 107 -14.09 -10.96 -17.52
C GLU A 107 -13.58 -9.87 -16.57
N THR A 108 -14.48 -9.24 -15.81
CA THR A 108 -14.08 -8.22 -14.80
C THR A 108 -13.09 -8.83 -13.80
N GLN A 109 -13.41 -10.00 -13.27
CA GLN A 109 -12.56 -10.74 -12.33
C GLN A 109 -11.24 -11.19 -12.97
N ALA A 110 -11.24 -11.56 -14.25
CA ALA A 110 -10.03 -11.93 -14.97
C ALA A 110 -9.08 -10.73 -15.14
N ASN A 111 -9.62 -9.54 -15.40
CA ASN A 111 -8.82 -8.31 -15.46
C ASN A 111 -8.27 -7.92 -14.06
N GLU A 112 -9.06 -8.07 -13.00
CA GLU A 112 -8.59 -7.88 -11.61
C GLU A 112 -7.46 -8.86 -11.25
N ALA A 113 -7.61 -10.14 -11.61
CA ALA A 113 -6.59 -11.16 -11.38
C ALA A 113 -5.29 -10.89 -12.15
N LEU A 114 -5.38 -10.33 -13.36
CA LEU A 114 -4.22 -9.86 -14.11
C LEU A 114 -3.51 -8.72 -13.37
N ASN A 115 -4.25 -7.75 -12.83
CA ASN A 115 -3.69 -6.66 -12.03
C ASN A 115 -2.95 -7.16 -10.79
N GLU A 116 -3.48 -8.15 -10.08
CA GLU A 116 -2.79 -8.79 -8.96
C GLU A 116 -1.44 -9.39 -9.38
N LYS A 117 -1.40 -10.09 -10.53
CA LYS A 117 -0.14 -10.64 -11.07
C LYS A 117 0.85 -9.55 -11.45
N LEU A 118 0.39 -8.43 -11.99
CA LEU A 118 1.26 -7.31 -12.32
C LEU A 118 1.86 -6.66 -11.07
N ASP A 119 1.10 -6.51 -9.99
CA ASP A 119 1.62 -5.99 -8.72
C ASP A 119 2.61 -6.96 -8.05
N ASP A 120 2.38 -8.27 -8.14
CA ASP A 120 3.33 -9.30 -7.68
C ASP A 120 4.67 -9.16 -8.42
N GLU A 121 4.64 -9.04 -9.75
CA GLU A 121 5.84 -8.86 -10.58
C GLU A 121 6.53 -7.51 -10.29
N LEU A 122 5.76 -6.43 -10.12
CA LEU A 122 6.29 -5.10 -9.78
C LEU A 122 7.00 -5.12 -8.42
N THR A 123 6.41 -5.76 -7.43
CA THR A 123 7.01 -5.95 -6.10
C THR A 123 8.30 -6.76 -6.19
N LYS A 124 8.28 -7.83 -6.99
CA LYS A 124 9.45 -8.69 -7.20
C LYS A 124 10.62 -7.93 -7.81
N VAL A 125 10.42 -7.21 -8.92
CA VAL A 125 11.52 -6.46 -9.56
C VAL A 125 11.99 -5.30 -8.69
N TYR A 126 11.07 -4.63 -7.98
CA TYR A 126 11.43 -3.59 -7.01
C TYR A 126 12.36 -4.13 -5.92
N ASN A 127 12.05 -5.30 -5.33
CA ASN A 127 12.90 -5.91 -4.31
C ASN A 127 14.28 -6.30 -4.87
N LEU A 128 14.32 -6.85 -6.08
CA LEU A 128 15.58 -7.21 -6.76
C LEU A 128 16.48 -5.98 -7.01
N ILE A 129 15.88 -4.83 -7.35
CA ILE A 129 16.59 -3.54 -7.44
C ILE A 129 17.10 -3.10 -6.06
N MET A 130 16.24 -3.15 -5.05
CA MET A 130 16.55 -2.72 -3.67
C MET A 130 17.68 -3.54 -3.03
N GLU A 131 17.85 -4.79 -3.42
CA GLU A 131 18.99 -5.63 -3.00
C GLU A 131 20.34 -5.14 -3.55
N ARG A 132 20.34 -4.49 -4.74
CA ARG A 132 21.56 -4.14 -5.48
C ARG A 132 21.98 -2.69 -5.32
N LEU A 133 21.03 -1.80 -5.06
CA LEU A 133 21.30 -0.37 -4.88
C LEU A 133 22.12 -0.07 -3.61
N PRO A 134 22.99 0.94 -3.62
CA PRO A 134 23.56 1.52 -2.40
C PRO A 134 22.46 2.23 -1.58
N GLU A 135 22.65 2.37 -0.27
CA GLU A 135 21.58 2.82 0.65
C GLU A 135 21.00 4.19 0.29
N GLU A 136 21.83 5.15 -0.14
CA GLU A 136 21.38 6.48 -0.59
C GLU A 136 20.39 6.38 -1.78
N ARG A 137 20.65 5.48 -2.72
CA ARG A 137 19.78 5.24 -3.90
C ARG A 137 18.53 4.47 -3.51
N LYS A 138 18.59 3.60 -2.49
CA LYS A 138 17.40 2.95 -1.92
C LYS A 138 16.42 3.94 -1.31
N ILE A 139 16.92 4.94 -0.57
CA ILE A 139 16.08 6.01 -0.01
C ILE A 139 15.37 6.75 -1.14
N LYS A 140 16.11 7.13 -2.19
CA LYS A 140 15.54 7.81 -3.35
C LYS A 140 14.45 6.98 -4.04
N LEU A 141 14.75 5.71 -4.35
CA LEU A 141 13.80 4.81 -5.02
C LEU A 141 12.53 4.57 -4.19
N ARG A 142 12.66 4.40 -2.86
CA ARG A 142 11.50 4.29 -1.95
C ARG A 142 10.58 5.51 -2.08
N ASN A 143 11.15 6.70 -2.12
CA ASN A 143 10.38 7.94 -2.22
C ASN A 143 9.74 8.09 -3.60
N GLU A 144 10.48 7.82 -4.68
CA GLU A 144 9.96 7.82 -6.04
C GLU A 144 8.80 6.82 -6.19
N GLN A 145 8.94 5.60 -5.65
CA GLN A 145 7.89 4.59 -5.71
C GLN A 145 6.65 4.99 -4.90
N ARG A 146 6.81 5.62 -3.73
CA ARG A 146 5.68 6.15 -2.95
C ARG A 146 4.94 7.26 -3.70
N GLN A 147 5.65 8.15 -4.38
CA GLN A 147 5.02 9.21 -5.18
C GLN A 147 4.32 8.62 -6.41
N TRP A 148 4.96 7.66 -7.09
CA TRP A 148 4.36 6.95 -8.21
C TRP A 148 3.05 6.25 -7.81
N LEU A 149 3.00 5.57 -6.66
CA LEU A 149 1.77 4.94 -6.15
C LEU A 149 0.64 5.95 -5.92
N LYS A 150 0.94 7.15 -5.42
CA LYS A 150 -0.05 8.23 -5.27
C LYS A 150 -0.55 8.74 -6.62
N ILE A 151 0.34 8.86 -7.60
CA ILE A 151 0.00 9.28 -8.97
C ILE A 151 -0.89 8.22 -9.63
N ARG A 152 -0.52 6.93 -9.55
CA ARG A 152 -1.31 5.81 -10.06
C ARG A 152 -2.71 5.84 -9.46
N LYS A 153 -2.79 5.92 -8.12
CA LYS A 153 -4.08 5.97 -7.41
C LYS A 153 -4.98 7.08 -7.94
N ARG A 154 -4.48 8.32 -8.01
CA ARG A 154 -5.26 9.46 -8.51
C ARG A 154 -5.69 9.28 -9.97
N LYS A 155 -4.80 8.76 -10.82
CA LYS A 155 -5.12 8.53 -12.23
C LYS A 155 -6.21 7.47 -12.41
N VAL A 156 -6.17 6.41 -11.62
CA VAL A 156 -7.20 5.36 -11.64
C VAL A 156 -8.52 5.91 -11.12
N GLU A 157 -8.53 6.57 -9.96
CA GLU A 157 -9.74 7.19 -9.39
C GLU A 157 -10.40 8.23 -10.33
N ASN A 158 -9.61 8.90 -11.17
CA ASN A 158 -10.11 9.89 -12.12
C ASN A 158 -10.27 9.35 -13.55
N SER A 159 -10.01 8.06 -13.79
CA SER A 159 -9.97 7.50 -15.15
C SER A 159 -11.32 7.48 -15.86
N ASN A 160 -12.40 7.45 -15.09
CA ASN A 160 -13.78 7.49 -15.58
C ASN A 160 -14.44 8.86 -15.38
N ASN A 161 -13.69 9.89 -15.01
CA ASN A 161 -14.24 11.23 -14.78
C ASN A 161 -13.96 12.14 -15.98
N ASP A 162 -14.91 13.02 -16.30
CA ASP A 162 -14.69 14.12 -17.23
C ASP A 162 -13.83 15.24 -16.59
N GLU A 163 -13.61 16.33 -17.33
CA GLU A 163 -12.82 17.48 -16.86
C GLU A 163 -13.41 18.17 -15.63
N ASP A 164 -14.72 18.06 -15.42
CA ASP A 164 -15.45 18.63 -14.29
C ASP A 164 -15.53 17.67 -13.09
N GLY A 165 -14.99 16.45 -13.22
CA GLY A 165 -14.99 15.42 -12.18
C GLY A 165 -16.27 14.59 -12.13
N ASN A 166 -17.14 14.66 -13.14
CA ASN A 166 -18.35 13.84 -13.22
C ASN A 166 -18.04 12.49 -13.86
N SER A 167 -18.67 11.44 -13.33
CA SER A 167 -18.54 10.07 -13.85
C SER A 167 -19.09 9.98 -15.28
N MET A 168 -18.25 9.58 -16.23
CA MET A 168 -18.59 9.42 -17.66
C MET A 168 -19.38 8.14 -17.93
N MET A 169 -19.00 7.04 -17.27
CA MET A 169 -19.70 5.76 -17.33
C MET A 169 -20.24 5.37 -15.96
N GLY A 170 -21.21 4.44 -15.92
CA GLY A 170 -21.77 3.89 -14.68
C GLY A 170 -21.60 2.38 -14.57
N GLY A 171 -21.79 1.86 -13.36
CA GLY A 171 -21.82 0.41 -13.09
C GLY A 171 -20.51 -0.29 -13.45
N ARG A 172 -20.61 -1.49 -14.04
CA ARG A 172 -19.46 -2.32 -14.42
C ARG A 172 -18.53 -1.67 -15.44
N ALA A 173 -19.08 -0.85 -16.35
CA ALA A 173 -18.28 -0.17 -17.36
C ALA A 173 -17.28 0.80 -16.71
N ALA A 174 -17.72 1.59 -15.72
CA ALA A 174 -16.86 2.46 -14.94
C ALA A 174 -15.74 1.67 -14.24
N GLY A 175 -16.09 0.58 -13.56
CA GLY A 175 -15.10 -0.29 -12.89
C GLY A 175 -14.07 -0.87 -13.85
N ASN A 176 -14.47 -1.31 -15.04
CA ASN A 176 -13.53 -1.82 -16.04
C ASN A 176 -12.60 -0.74 -16.60
N VAL A 177 -13.06 0.51 -16.75
CA VAL A 177 -12.18 1.65 -17.12
C VAL A 177 -11.09 1.85 -16.07
N GLU A 178 -11.44 1.81 -14.78
CA GLU A 178 -10.48 1.92 -13.68
C GLU A 178 -9.49 0.75 -13.67
N ILE A 179 -9.98 -0.48 -13.83
CA ILE A 179 -9.17 -1.71 -13.87
C ILE A 179 -8.17 -1.66 -15.03
N MET A 180 -8.60 -1.27 -16.23
CA MET A 180 -7.73 -1.16 -17.41
C MET A 180 -6.69 -0.05 -17.24
N THR A 181 -7.09 1.10 -16.70
CA THR A 181 -6.15 2.19 -16.40
C THR A 181 -5.10 1.76 -15.39
N TYR A 182 -5.50 1.02 -14.35
CA TYR A 182 -4.58 0.45 -13.37
C TYR A 182 -3.57 -0.50 -14.01
N GLN A 183 -4.06 -1.36 -14.91
CA GLN A 183 -3.26 -2.35 -15.63
C GLN A 183 -2.16 -1.67 -16.45
N GLU A 184 -2.52 -0.71 -17.30
CA GLU A 184 -1.60 0.04 -18.16
C GLU A 184 -0.52 0.75 -17.34
N PHE A 185 -0.94 1.50 -16.32
CA PHE A 185 0.00 2.24 -15.47
C PHE A 185 0.99 1.31 -14.77
N THR A 186 0.52 0.15 -14.30
CA THR A 186 1.34 -0.84 -13.60
C THR A 186 2.31 -1.53 -14.55
N LYS A 187 1.88 -1.88 -15.77
CA LYS A 187 2.75 -2.45 -16.81
C LYS A 187 3.89 -1.51 -17.18
N ASP A 188 3.60 -0.23 -17.40
CA ASP A 188 4.64 0.76 -17.75
C ASP A 188 5.74 0.82 -16.70
N ARG A 189 5.35 0.90 -15.42
CA ARG A 189 6.29 0.95 -14.29
C ARG A 189 7.06 -0.35 -14.12
N LEU A 190 6.41 -1.48 -14.33
CA LEU A 190 7.01 -2.81 -14.26
C LEU A 190 8.10 -2.99 -15.33
N PHE A 191 7.85 -2.57 -16.57
CA PHE A 191 8.86 -2.58 -17.63
C PHE A 191 9.99 -1.55 -17.41
N GLU A 192 9.67 -0.36 -16.86
CA GLU A 192 10.70 0.58 -16.40
C GLU A 192 11.64 -0.06 -15.39
N PHE A 193 11.10 -0.73 -14.36
CA PHE A 193 11.90 -1.40 -13.35
C PHE A 193 12.68 -2.60 -13.90
N ALA A 194 12.11 -3.36 -14.82
CA ALA A 194 12.81 -4.45 -15.49
C ALA A 194 14.06 -3.95 -16.23
N ARG A 195 13.94 -2.87 -17.00
CA ARG A 195 15.08 -2.22 -17.67
C ARG A 195 16.10 -1.68 -16.69
N ILE A 196 15.66 -1.05 -15.60
CA ILE A 196 16.56 -0.57 -14.55
C ILE A 196 17.36 -1.75 -13.97
N TYR A 197 16.69 -2.87 -13.64
CA TYR A 197 17.33 -4.06 -13.09
C TYR A 197 18.32 -4.70 -14.07
N ASP A 198 17.96 -4.81 -15.35
CA ASP A 198 18.84 -5.37 -16.38
C ASP A 198 20.09 -4.51 -16.62
N ASN A 199 20.08 -3.23 -16.27
CA ASN A 199 21.23 -2.34 -16.34
C ASN A 199 22.05 -2.25 -15.04
N MET A 200 21.75 -3.05 -14.01
CA MET A 200 22.53 -3.09 -12.75
C MET A 200 23.65 -4.14 -12.79
N ASP A 201 24.74 -3.91 -12.08
CA ASP A 201 25.82 -4.90 -11.88
C ASP A 201 25.53 -5.91 -10.75
#